data_AF-A0A844FXE7-F1
#
_entry.id   AF-A0A844FXE7-F1
#
_cell.length_a   1.000
_cell.length_b   1.000
_cell.length_c   1.000
_cell.angle_alpha   90.00
_cell.angle_beta   90.00
_cell.angle_gamma   90.00
#
_symmetry.space_group_name_H-M   'P 1'
#
loop_
_entity.id
_entity.type
_entity.pdbx_description
1 polymer ?
#
loop_
_entity_poly.entity_id
_entity_poly.type
_entity_poly.pdbx_seq_one_letter_code
_entity_poly.pdbx_strand_id
1 'polypeptide(L)'
;MIQEAYLFGSGSFYGELKPFMRAEGMDRPRTIDQIICETCGSSYAKTFWNTYYRNYLTNDDIQYMKSLGFNSIRLPLVARLFIEEEEEIVFNQDMFDILDNVIKSCRENAMYVILDMHAAYTSQSGIGCDDGVDNSVHLFVEEESMERTILLWERLAHIYIRMNHVLRVMNYLMNLWHYLSGTI
;
A
#
# COMPACT_ATOMS: atom_id res chain seq x y z
N MET A 1 5.59 -0.89 1.67
CA MET A 1 5.17 -1.67 0.49
C MET A 1 4.14 -2.68 0.94
N ILE A 2 3.08 -2.89 0.16
CA ILE A 2 2.13 -3.96 0.43
C ILE A 2 2.88 -5.27 0.29
N GLN A 3 2.86 -6.04 1.37
CA GLN A 3 2.88 -7.47 1.21
C GLN A 3 1.44 -7.87 0.98
N GLU A 4 1.13 -8.41 -0.19
CA GLU A 4 -0.18 -9.01 -0.39
C GLU A 4 -0.30 -10.10 0.68
N ALA A 5 -1.42 -10.18 1.39
CA ALA A 5 -1.61 -11.14 2.49
C ALA A 5 -1.27 -12.59 2.09
N TYR A 6 -1.39 -12.88 0.80
CA TYR A 6 -0.97 -14.12 0.14
C TYR A 6 0.48 -14.53 0.41
N LEU A 7 1.40 -13.59 0.64
CA LEU A 7 2.81 -13.89 0.91
C LEU A 7 3.08 -14.44 2.32
N PHE A 8 2.14 -14.33 3.26
CA PHE A 8 2.16 -15.08 4.52
C PHE A 8 1.41 -16.43 4.43
N GLY A 9 0.85 -16.76 3.26
CA GLY A 9 0.13 -18.02 3.03
C GLY A 9 -1.27 -18.07 3.67
N SER A 10 -1.82 -16.93 4.10
CA SER A 10 -3.08 -16.87 4.86
C SER A 10 -4.29 -16.33 4.07
N GLY A 11 -4.08 -15.77 2.86
CA GLY A 11 -5.16 -15.23 2.03
C GLY A 11 -5.60 -16.14 0.88
N SER A 12 -6.90 -16.11 0.54
CA SER A 12 -7.45 -16.64 -0.72
C SER A 12 -7.73 -15.49 -1.71
N PHE A 13 -7.40 -15.64 -3.00
CA PHE A 13 -7.82 -14.70 -4.07
C PHE A 13 -9.35 -14.73 -4.28
N TYR A 14 -9.99 -15.81 -3.83
CA TYR A 14 -11.43 -16.01 -3.88
C TYR A 14 -12.00 -15.64 -2.51
N GLY A 15 -12.39 -14.38 -2.35
CA GLY A 15 -13.32 -13.97 -1.30
C GLY A 15 -14.73 -14.07 -1.86
N GLU A 16 -15.61 -14.86 -1.23
CA GLU A 16 -17.05 -14.73 -1.51
C GLU A 16 -17.49 -13.34 -1.02
N LEU A 17 -17.90 -12.46 -1.93
CA LEU A 17 -18.53 -11.16 -1.62
C LEU A 17 -19.88 -11.40 -0.92
N LYS A 18 -19.85 -11.75 0.36
CA LYS A 18 -21.03 -11.90 1.20
C LYS A 18 -21.13 -10.70 2.13
N PRO A 19 -22.29 -10.02 2.21
CA PRO A 19 -22.46 -8.94 3.16
C PRO A 19 -22.27 -9.49 4.57
N PHE A 20 -21.55 -8.75 5.42
CA PHE A 20 -21.32 -9.01 6.86
C PHE A 20 -20.19 -9.98 7.26
N MET A 21 -19.27 -10.40 6.38
CA MET A 21 -18.07 -11.10 6.87
C MET A 21 -17.12 -10.12 7.57
N ARG A 22 -16.85 -10.38 8.86
CA ARG A 22 -15.66 -9.88 9.56
C ARG A 22 -14.42 -10.32 8.78
N ALA A 23 -13.38 -9.49 8.73
CA ALA A 23 -12.10 -9.88 8.18
C ALA A 23 -11.64 -11.21 8.81
N GLU A 24 -11.10 -12.14 8.00
CA GLU A 24 -10.61 -13.41 8.52
C GLU A 24 -9.28 -13.19 9.25
N GLY A 25 -8.99 -14.01 10.27
CA GLY A 25 -7.74 -13.88 11.02
C GLY A 25 -6.52 -14.04 10.11
N MET A 26 -5.60 -13.07 10.16
CA MET A 26 -4.37 -13.02 9.36
C MET A 26 -4.54 -12.89 7.84
N ASP A 27 -5.72 -12.57 7.34
CA ASP A 27 -6.00 -12.48 5.90
C ASP A 27 -5.52 -11.18 5.21
N ARG A 28 -5.02 -10.19 5.96
CA ARG A 28 -4.50 -8.90 5.48
C ARG A 28 -3.55 -8.27 6.51
N PRO A 29 -2.68 -7.33 6.12
CA PRO A 29 -1.76 -6.68 7.06
C PRO A 29 -2.44 -6.13 8.32
N ARG A 30 -3.65 -5.59 8.23
CA ARG A 30 -4.45 -5.11 9.38
C ARG A 30 -4.82 -6.23 10.36
N THR A 31 -5.31 -7.39 9.89
CA THR A 31 -5.68 -8.51 10.76
C THR A 31 -4.45 -9.23 11.32
N ILE A 32 -3.33 -9.24 10.59
CA ILE A 32 -2.04 -9.68 11.10
C ILE A 32 -1.56 -8.75 12.23
N ASP A 33 -1.61 -7.43 12.02
CA ASP A 33 -1.21 -6.44 13.02
C ASP A 33 -2.05 -6.55 14.30
N GLN A 34 -3.37 -6.74 14.15
CA GLN A 34 -4.28 -6.98 15.27
C GLN A 34 -3.82 -8.18 16.11
N ILE A 35 -3.54 -9.31 15.47
CA ILE A 35 -3.09 -10.53 16.17
C ILE A 35 -1.76 -10.30 16.87
N ILE A 36 -0.78 -9.67 16.20
CA ILE A 36 0.52 -9.35 16.82
C ILE A 36 0.34 -8.42 18.03
N CYS A 37 -0.53 -7.42 17.94
CA CYS A 37 -0.86 -6.54 19.05
C CYS A 37 -1.50 -7.30 20.21
N GLU A 38 -2.46 -8.17 19.94
CA GLU A 38 -3.18 -8.96 20.94
C GLU A 38 -2.28 -9.99 21.63
N THR A 39 -1.35 -10.63 20.90
CA THR A 39 -0.48 -11.69 21.44
C THR A 39 0.83 -11.19 22.02
N CYS A 40 1.40 -10.11 21.46
CA CYS A 40 2.75 -9.64 21.77
C CYS A 40 2.79 -8.19 22.29
N GLY A 41 1.68 -7.45 22.20
CA GLY A 41 1.57 -6.06 22.62
C GLY A 41 1.98 -5.04 21.55
N SER A 42 1.37 -3.85 21.59
CA SER A 42 1.54 -2.81 20.57
C SER A 42 2.97 -2.29 20.42
N SER A 43 3.75 -2.27 21.52
CA SER A 43 5.17 -1.87 21.46
C SER A 43 6.01 -2.85 20.63
N TYR A 44 5.74 -4.15 20.79
CA TYR A 44 6.36 -5.19 19.97
C TYR A 44 5.89 -5.08 18.52
N ALA A 45 4.58 -4.94 18.27
CA ALA A 45 4.03 -4.79 16.93
C ALA A 45 4.67 -3.64 16.14
N LYS A 46 4.78 -2.46 16.78
CA LYS A 46 5.46 -1.29 16.17
C LYS A 46 6.90 -1.59 15.79
N THR A 47 7.64 -2.26 16.68
CA THR A 47 9.04 -2.65 16.41
C THR A 47 9.11 -3.67 15.28
N PHE A 48 8.28 -4.70 15.32
CA PHE A 48 8.17 -5.74 14.31
C PHE A 48 7.95 -5.15 12.92
N TRP A 49 6.92 -4.31 12.74
CA TRP A 49 6.61 -3.72 11.44
C TRP A 49 7.69 -2.78 10.92
N ASN A 50 8.26 -1.94 11.79
CA ASN A 50 9.37 -1.07 11.41
C ASN A 50 10.60 -1.86 10.95
N THR A 51 10.96 -2.92 11.68
CA THR A 51 12.04 -3.82 11.26
C THR A 51 11.67 -4.52 9.96
N TYR A 52 10.44 -4.97 9.82
CA TYR A 52 9.96 -5.66 8.63
C TYR A 52 10.09 -4.79 7.37
N TYR A 53 9.48 -3.60 7.36
CA TYR A 53 9.48 -2.72 6.19
C TYR A 53 10.87 -2.27 5.76
N ARG A 54 11.82 -2.14 6.71
CA ARG A 54 13.21 -1.74 6.43
C ARG A 54 14.06 -2.87 5.86
N ASN A 55 13.70 -4.13 6.10
CA ASN A 55 14.49 -5.30 5.69
C ASN A 55 13.83 -6.13 4.58
N TYR A 56 12.56 -5.87 4.25
CA TYR A 56 11.82 -6.69 3.29
C TYR A 56 12.35 -6.60 1.86
N LEU A 57 12.83 -5.42 1.43
CA LEU A 57 13.46 -5.22 0.15
C LEU A 57 14.72 -4.38 0.35
N THR A 58 15.85 -4.97 0.05
CA THR A 58 17.17 -4.37 0.21
C THR A 58 17.81 -4.08 -1.14
N ASN A 59 18.95 -3.38 -1.13
CA ASN A 59 19.71 -3.13 -2.34
C ASN A 59 20.22 -4.44 -2.98
N ASP A 60 20.50 -5.47 -2.19
CA ASP A 60 20.99 -6.77 -2.69
C ASP A 60 19.90 -7.46 -3.53
N ASP A 61 18.64 -7.38 -3.11
CA ASP A 61 17.49 -7.87 -3.88
C ASP A 61 17.35 -7.13 -5.22
N ILE A 62 17.53 -5.80 -5.21
CA ILE A 62 17.46 -4.95 -6.40
C ILE A 62 18.59 -5.29 -7.38
N GLN A 63 19.82 -5.48 -6.87
CA GLN A 63 20.96 -5.92 -7.67
C GLN A 63 20.75 -7.30 -8.26
N TYR A 64 20.18 -8.22 -7.47
CA TYR A 64 19.86 -9.55 -7.94
C TYR A 64 18.81 -9.51 -9.06
N MET A 65 17.71 -8.76 -8.88
CA MET A 65 16.72 -8.54 -9.95
C MET A 65 17.37 -7.93 -11.21
N LYS A 66 18.27 -6.97 -11.06
CA LYS A 66 19.01 -6.40 -12.19
C LYS A 66 19.85 -7.46 -12.91
N SER A 67 20.52 -8.33 -12.17
CA SER A 67 21.36 -9.41 -12.72
C SER A 67 20.55 -10.44 -13.52
N LEU A 68 19.27 -10.61 -13.18
CA LEU A 68 18.31 -11.45 -13.92
C LEU A 68 17.77 -10.78 -15.20
N GLY A 69 18.14 -9.52 -15.46
CA GLY A 69 17.74 -8.78 -16.66
C GLY A 69 16.46 -7.96 -16.51
N PHE A 70 15.88 -7.84 -15.32
CA PHE A 70 14.77 -6.93 -15.08
C PHE A 70 15.21 -5.47 -15.24
N ASN A 71 14.26 -4.61 -15.63
CA ASN A 71 14.50 -3.17 -15.83
C ASN A 71 13.57 -2.28 -15.00
N SER A 72 12.56 -2.85 -14.33
CA SER A 72 11.58 -2.12 -13.53
C SER A 72 11.10 -2.94 -12.33
N ILE A 73 10.68 -2.26 -11.26
CA ILE A 73 10.05 -2.84 -10.07
C ILE A 73 8.73 -2.11 -9.82
N ARG A 74 7.65 -2.85 -9.61
CA ARG A 74 6.36 -2.32 -9.13
C ARG A 74 6.35 -2.37 -7.61
N LEU A 75 6.18 -1.20 -6.98
CA LEU A 75 6.09 -1.04 -5.53
C LEU A 75 4.61 -0.82 -5.16
N PRO A 76 3.91 -1.86 -4.68
CA PRO A 76 2.57 -1.69 -4.17
C PRO A 76 2.62 -0.94 -2.83
N LEU A 77 1.75 0.04 -2.64
CA LEU A 77 1.66 0.92 -1.47
C LEU A 77 0.32 0.75 -0.76
N VAL A 78 0.35 0.73 0.58
CA VAL A 78 -0.85 0.75 1.43
C VAL A 78 -1.08 2.17 1.91
N ALA A 79 -2.23 2.77 1.65
CA ALA A 79 -2.50 4.16 2.01
C ALA A 79 -2.33 4.43 3.51
N ARG A 80 -2.88 3.57 4.39
CA ARG A 80 -2.83 3.75 5.86
C ARG A 80 -1.41 3.78 6.46
N LEU A 81 -0.40 3.32 5.71
CA LEU A 81 0.98 3.42 6.14
C LEU A 81 1.55 4.83 5.94
N PHE A 82 0.99 5.61 5.01
CA PHE A 82 1.47 6.96 4.68
C PHE A 82 0.60 8.07 5.26
N ILE A 83 -0.68 7.81 5.51
CA ILE A 83 -1.63 8.74 6.12
C ILE A 83 -2.33 8.03 7.27
N GLU A 84 -2.36 8.66 8.44
CA GLU A 84 -2.94 8.08 9.66
C GLU A 84 -4.47 7.97 9.56
N GLU A 85 -5.04 7.04 10.35
CA GLU A 85 -6.48 6.79 10.43
C GLU A 85 -7.11 7.49 11.63
N GLU A 86 -6.76 8.76 11.82
CA GLU A 86 -7.25 9.65 12.87
C GLU A 86 -8.07 10.81 12.27
N GLU A 87 -8.76 11.58 13.11
CA GLU A 87 -9.54 12.77 12.67
C GLU A 87 -8.65 13.80 11.97
N GLU A 88 -7.43 14.02 12.48
CA GLU A 88 -6.46 14.91 11.87
C GLU A 88 -5.67 14.21 10.76
N ILE A 89 -5.46 14.91 9.65
CA ILE A 89 -4.64 14.40 8.55
C ILE A 89 -3.17 14.52 8.91
N VAL A 90 -2.57 13.39 9.31
CA VAL A 90 -1.14 13.28 9.63
C VAL A 90 -0.46 12.34 8.64
N PHE A 91 0.62 12.81 8.02
CA PHE A 91 1.45 11.99 7.14
C PHE A 91 2.58 11.30 7.93
N ASN A 92 2.73 10.00 7.71
CA ASN A 92 3.78 9.21 8.34
C ASN A 92 5.11 9.37 7.59
N GLN A 93 5.96 10.28 8.07
CA GLN A 93 7.25 10.59 7.45
C GLN A 93 8.20 9.38 7.42
N ASP A 94 8.18 8.49 8.42
CA ASP A 94 9.06 7.31 8.45
C ASP A 94 8.80 6.39 7.24
N MET A 95 7.55 6.28 6.80
CA MET A 95 7.18 5.46 5.66
C MET A 95 7.56 6.11 4.32
N PHE A 96 7.53 7.44 4.22
CA PHE A 96 8.11 8.15 3.08
C PHE A 96 9.63 7.95 3.01
N ASP A 97 10.33 8.01 4.14
CA ASP A 97 11.78 7.79 4.19
C ASP A 97 12.16 6.36 3.75
N ILE A 98 11.37 5.35 4.13
CA ILE A 98 11.56 3.98 3.66
C ILE A 98 11.37 3.90 2.14
N LEU A 99 10.31 4.52 1.60
CA LEU A 99 10.05 4.54 0.17
C LEU A 99 11.17 5.25 -0.60
N ASP A 100 11.64 6.39 -0.11
CA ASP A 100 12.73 7.18 -0.68
C ASP A 100 14.03 6.37 -0.76
N ASN A 101 14.35 5.61 0.30
CA ASN A 101 15.52 4.74 0.31
C ASN A 101 15.43 3.65 -0.76
N VAL A 102 14.26 3.00 -0.92
CA VAL A 102 14.04 2.00 -1.97
C VAL A 102 14.17 2.62 -3.36
N ILE A 103 13.53 3.78 -3.61
CA ILE A 103 13.61 4.48 -4.89
C ILE A 103 15.05 4.89 -5.21
N LYS A 104 15.80 5.35 -4.20
CA LYS A 104 17.22 5.68 -4.34
C LYS A 104 18.03 4.45 -4.77
N SER A 105 17.85 3.31 -4.12
CA SER A 105 18.53 2.06 -4.51
C SER A 105 18.13 1.61 -5.92
N CYS A 106 16.85 1.69 -6.31
CA CYS A 106 16.42 1.40 -7.67
C CYS A 106 17.13 2.30 -8.70
N ARG A 107 17.22 3.60 -8.41
CA ARG A 107 17.92 4.57 -9.28
C ARG A 107 19.40 4.22 -9.43
N GLU A 108 20.08 3.91 -8.33
CA GLU A 108 21.51 3.55 -8.33
C GLU A 108 21.80 2.29 -9.15
N ASN A 109 20.81 1.39 -9.27
CA ASN A 109 20.89 0.16 -10.05
C ASN A 109 20.24 0.28 -11.45
N ALA A 110 19.89 1.49 -11.89
CA ALA A 110 19.19 1.74 -13.16
C ALA A 110 17.95 0.85 -13.35
N MET A 111 17.13 0.79 -12.30
CA MET A 111 15.81 0.13 -12.27
C MET A 111 14.73 1.21 -12.21
N TYR A 112 13.76 1.13 -13.13
CA TYR A 112 12.57 1.97 -13.07
C TYR A 112 11.68 1.56 -11.91
N VAL A 113 11.00 2.52 -11.29
CA VAL A 113 10.05 2.27 -10.21
C VAL A 113 8.65 2.57 -10.72
N ILE A 114 7.71 1.66 -10.50
CA ILE A 114 6.28 1.88 -10.69
C ILE A 114 5.66 1.97 -9.31
N LEU A 115 5.17 3.16 -8.93
CA LEU A 115 4.36 3.30 -7.72
C LEU A 115 2.93 2.86 -8.03
N ASP A 116 2.39 2.01 -7.17
CA ASP A 116 1.05 1.45 -7.29
C ASP A 116 0.33 1.57 -5.94
N MET A 117 -0.74 2.37 -5.87
CA MET A 117 -1.57 2.45 -4.66
C MET A 117 -2.47 1.22 -4.58
N HIS A 118 -1.90 0.11 -4.15
CA HIS A 118 -2.54 -1.20 -4.19
C HIS A 118 -3.63 -1.36 -3.12
N ALA A 119 -3.53 -0.65 -2.00
CA ALA A 119 -4.61 -0.50 -1.03
C ALA A 119 -4.87 0.99 -0.87
N ALA A 120 -6.02 1.44 -1.35
CA ALA A 120 -6.49 2.79 -1.13
C ALA A 120 -6.82 3.01 0.35
N TYR A 121 -7.14 4.25 0.72
CA TYR A 121 -7.62 4.51 2.07
C TYR A 121 -8.90 3.69 2.32
N THR A 122 -8.98 3.10 3.51
CA THR A 122 -10.05 2.22 4.05
C THR A 122 -10.47 0.96 3.30
N SER A 123 -10.56 0.92 1.96
CA SER A 123 -10.72 -0.27 1.08
C SER A 123 -11.30 0.11 -0.29
N GLN A 124 -10.80 -0.46 -1.40
CA GLN A 124 -11.41 -0.27 -2.73
C GLN A 124 -12.18 -1.48 -3.28
N SER A 125 -11.96 -2.69 -2.75
CA SER A 125 -12.47 -3.92 -3.34
C SER A 125 -13.24 -4.82 -2.37
N GLY A 126 -13.18 -4.52 -1.06
CA GLY A 126 -13.81 -5.33 -0.03
C GLY A 126 -13.21 -6.72 0.11
N ILE A 127 -11.99 -6.94 -0.39
CA ILE A 127 -11.26 -8.21 -0.30
C ILE A 127 -9.90 -7.99 0.35
N GLY A 128 -9.35 -9.03 0.99
CA GLY A 128 -8.18 -8.89 1.87
C GLY A 128 -6.93 -8.25 1.26
N CYS A 129 -6.78 -8.23 -0.08
CA CYS A 129 -5.63 -7.57 -0.72
C CYS A 129 -5.63 -6.04 -0.63
N ASP A 130 -6.77 -5.42 -0.31
CA ASP A 130 -6.88 -3.96 -0.15
C ASP A 130 -6.73 -3.45 1.29
N ASP A 131 -6.34 -4.32 2.21
CA ASP A 131 -6.08 -3.99 3.63
C ASP A 131 -7.25 -3.29 4.36
N GLY A 132 -8.46 -3.50 3.86
CA GLY A 132 -9.66 -2.84 4.34
C GLY A 132 -10.06 -3.19 5.76
N VAL A 133 -10.75 -2.26 6.43
CA VAL A 133 -11.21 -2.40 7.83
C VAL A 133 -12.25 -3.52 7.96
N ASP A 134 -13.23 -3.50 7.08
CA ASP A 134 -14.22 -4.55 6.89
C ASP A 134 -14.33 -4.82 5.39
N ASN A 135 -14.94 -5.94 4.98
CA ASN A 135 -15.03 -6.36 3.58
C ASN A 135 -15.98 -5.46 2.74
N SER A 136 -16.03 -4.16 3.02
CA SER A 136 -16.81 -3.15 2.30
C SER A 136 -15.91 -2.25 1.46
N VAL A 137 -16.45 -1.70 0.38
CA VAL A 137 -15.73 -0.84 -0.58
C VAL A 137 -15.74 0.63 -0.18
N HIS A 138 -15.25 0.93 1.04
CA HIS A 138 -15.32 2.25 1.68
C HIS A 138 -14.84 3.42 0.82
N LEU A 139 -13.82 3.22 -0.02
CA LEU A 139 -13.32 4.22 -0.97
C LEU A 139 -14.43 4.85 -1.83
N PHE A 140 -15.45 4.07 -2.21
CA PHE A 140 -16.50 4.53 -3.12
C PHE A 140 -17.78 4.99 -2.43
N VAL A 141 -17.93 4.70 -1.13
CA VAL A 141 -19.16 5.02 -0.36
C VAL A 141 -18.93 6.07 0.71
N GLU A 142 -17.69 6.35 1.08
CA GLU A 142 -17.30 7.36 2.04
C GLU A 142 -16.46 8.46 1.37
N GLU A 143 -16.95 9.71 1.48
CA GLU A 143 -16.28 10.88 0.89
C GLU A 143 -14.88 11.09 1.47
N GLU A 144 -14.73 10.99 2.80
CA GLU A 144 -13.44 11.12 3.49
C GLU A 144 -12.40 10.10 3.00
N SER A 145 -12.83 8.86 2.73
CA SER A 145 -11.97 7.80 2.22
C SER A 145 -11.46 8.10 0.80
N MET A 146 -12.32 8.68 -0.05
CA MET A 146 -11.93 9.16 -1.36
C MET A 146 -10.96 10.34 -1.28
N GLU A 147 -11.28 11.35 -0.47
CA GLU A 147 -10.48 12.56 -0.30
C GLU A 147 -9.08 12.26 0.22
N ARG A 148 -8.96 11.42 1.25
CA ARG A 148 -7.65 11.01 1.79
C ARG A 148 -6.82 10.21 0.79
N THR A 149 -7.47 9.38 -0.04
CA THR A 149 -6.79 8.67 -1.13
C THR A 149 -6.26 9.63 -2.19
N ILE A 150 -7.06 10.62 -2.61
CA ILE A 150 -6.66 11.66 -3.56
C ILE A 150 -5.50 12.47 -2.99
N LEU A 151 -5.62 12.93 -1.75
CA LEU A 151 -4.61 13.74 -1.08
C LEU A 151 -3.26 13.02 -0.99
N LEU A 152 -3.27 11.72 -0.67
CA LEU A 152 -2.04 10.93 -0.65
C LEU A 152 -1.43 10.81 -2.05
N TRP A 153 -2.24 10.61 -3.09
CA TRP A 153 -1.76 10.60 -4.47
C TRP A 153 -1.17 11.93 -4.90
N GLU A 154 -1.80 13.05 -4.57
CA GLU A 154 -1.27 14.40 -4.83
C GLU A 154 0.08 14.60 -4.14
N ARG A 155 0.19 14.15 -2.88
CA ARG A 155 1.43 14.23 -2.10
C ARG A 155 2.56 13.42 -2.75
N LEU A 156 2.31 12.15 -3.06
CA LEU A 156 3.27 11.29 -3.78
C LEU A 156 3.64 11.89 -5.14
N ALA A 157 2.63 12.41 -5.85
CA ALA A 157 2.84 13.04 -7.14
C ALA A 157 3.78 14.23 -7.00
N HIS A 158 3.54 15.14 -6.07
CA HIS A 158 4.37 16.32 -5.82
C HIS A 158 5.82 15.97 -5.47
N ILE A 159 6.04 14.94 -4.65
CA ILE A 159 7.39 14.52 -4.23
C ILE A 159 8.16 13.94 -5.41
N TYR A 160 7.56 13.02 -6.17
CA TYR A 160 8.29 12.22 -7.15
C TYR A 160 8.25 12.77 -8.59
N ILE A 161 7.64 13.94 -8.86
CA ILE A 161 7.33 14.38 -10.25
C ILE A 161 8.57 14.72 -11.06
N ARG A 162 9.65 15.08 -10.37
CA ARG A 162 10.92 15.43 -10.99
C ARG A 162 11.89 14.24 -11.11
N MET A 163 11.48 13.04 -10.71
CA MET A 163 12.34 11.85 -10.75
C MET A 163 12.12 11.08 -12.05
N ASN A 164 13.07 11.18 -12.98
CA ASN A 164 12.98 10.57 -14.33
C ASN A 164 12.89 9.03 -14.34
N HIS A 165 13.09 8.38 -13.19
CA HIS A 165 13.16 6.92 -13.04
C HIS A 165 11.88 6.34 -12.41
N VAL A 166 10.94 7.21 -12.02
CA VAL A 166 9.67 6.82 -11.39
C VAL A 166 8.55 6.94 -12.42
N LEU A 167 8.10 5.79 -12.92
CA LEU A 167 6.86 5.64 -13.66
C LEU A 167 5.70 5.59 -12.67
N ARG A 168 4.57 6.17 -13.05
CA ARG A 168 3.39 6.24 -12.19
C ARG A 168 2.31 5.38 -12.79
N VAL A 169 1.86 4.38 -12.05
CA VAL A 169 0.67 3.63 -12.44
C VAL A 169 -0.43 4.01 -11.46
N MET A 170 -1.37 4.78 -11.99
CA MET A 170 -2.62 5.09 -11.31
C MET A 170 -3.38 3.78 -11.14
N ASN A 171 -3.84 3.50 -9.92
CA ASN A 171 -4.61 2.30 -9.62
C ASN A 171 -5.79 2.21 -10.61
N TYR A 172 -6.08 1.01 -11.13
CA TYR A 172 -6.93 0.73 -12.30
C TYR A 172 -8.39 1.25 -12.23
N LEU A 173 -8.78 1.93 -11.15
CA LEU A 173 -10.15 2.31 -10.83
C LEU A 173 -10.42 3.83 -10.88
N MET A 174 -9.39 4.68 -10.90
CA MET A 174 -9.60 6.14 -10.94
C MET A 174 -10.11 6.62 -12.32
N ASN A 175 -9.74 5.91 -13.40
CA ASN A 175 -10.31 6.12 -14.73
C ASN A 175 -11.79 5.73 -14.82
N LEU A 176 -12.24 4.79 -13.99
CA LEU A 176 -13.66 4.44 -13.90
C LEU A 176 -14.46 5.58 -13.26
N TRP A 177 -13.88 6.29 -12.28
CA TRP A 177 -14.54 7.43 -11.65
C TRP A 177 -14.66 8.63 -12.60
N HIS A 178 -13.61 9.08 -13.31
CA HIS A 178 -13.77 10.17 -14.30
C HIS A 178 -14.80 9.83 -15.39
N TYR A 179 -14.90 8.56 -15.76
CA TYR A 179 -15.92 8.07 -16.69
C TYR A 179 -17.34 8.03 -16.09
N LEU A 180 -17.47 7.83 -14.78
CA LEU A 180 -18.74 7.74 -14.06
C LEU A 180 -19.21 9.06 -13.42
N SER A 181 -18.29 10.00 -13.11
CA SER A 181 -18.56 11.29 -12.46
C SER A 181 -18.79 12.43 -13.45
N GLY A 182 -18.48 12.23 -14.74
CA GLY A 182 -18.78 13.18 -15.81
C GLY A 182 -17.92 14.43 -15.82
N THR A 183 -16.86 14.49 -15.02
CA THR A 183 -15.95 15.63 -14.94
C THR A 183 -14.72 15.40 -15.82
N ILE A 184 -14.77 15.96 -17.04
CA ILE A 184 -13.62 16.22 -17.93
C ILE A 184 -13.22 17.69 -17.76
#